data_AF-A0A0H2VFL0-F1
#
_entry.id   AF-A0A0H2VFL0-F1
#
_cell.length_a   1.000
_cell.length_b   1.000
_cell.length_c   1.000
_cell.angle_alpha   90.00
_cell.angle_beta   90.00
_cell.angle_gamma   90.00
#
_symmetry.space_group_name_H-M   'P 1'
#
loop_
_entity.id
_entity.type
_entity.pdbx_description
1 polymer ?
#
loop_
_entity_poly.entity_id
_entity_poly.type
_entity_poly.pdbx_seq_one_letter_code
_entity_poly.pdbx_strand_id
1 'polypeptide(L)' 'MSLELDDKFDLKENRLFYLAMSPKFFGVATNHLKESGLTNVKGVMRIIIEKPFGDDLKSAKN' A
#
# COMPACT_ATOMS: atom_id res chain seq x y z
N MET A 1 -11.81 12.85 -5.81
CA MET A 1 -11.57 12.63 -4.37
C MET A 1 -10.09 12.60 -3.99
N SER A 2 -9.27 11.66 -4.43
CA SER A 2 -7.83 11.63 -4.03
C SER A 2 -7.02 12.78 -4.63
N LEU A 3 -7.17 13.05 -5.93
CA LEU A 3 -6.49 14.16 -6.62
C LEU A 3 -6.92 15.52 -6.06
N GLU A 4 -8.21 15.68 -5.73
CA GLU A 4 -8.73 16.91 -5.11
C GLU A 4 -8.11 17.17 -3.73
N LEU A 5 -7.81 16.13 -2.95
CA LEU A 5 -7.10 16.26 -1.68
C LEU A 5 -5.62 16.56 -1.89
N ASP A 6 -5.00 15.96 -2.90
CA ASP A 6 -3.61 16.23 -3.27
C ASP A 6 -3.43 17.72 -3.64
N ASP A 7 -4.35 18.29 -4.42
CA ASP A 7 -4.36 19.72 -4.79
C ASP A 7 -4.70 20.61 -3.60
N LYS A 8 -5.70 20.24 -2.79
CA LYS A 8 -6.14 21.04 -1.64
C LYS A 8 -5.07 21.19 -0.58
N PHE A 9 -4.21 20.19 -0.41
CA PHE A 9 -3.22 20.13 0.66
C PHE A 9 -1.76 20.12 0.15
N ASP A 10 -1.52 20.34 -1.14
CA ASP A 10 -0.20 20.28 -1.80
C ASP A 10 0.60 19.01 -1.41
N LEU A 11 -0.06 17.85 -1.46
CA LEU A 11 0.53 16.57 -1.00
C LEU A 11 1.50 15.97 -2.01
N LYS A 12 1.58 16.53 -3.23
CA LYS A 12 2.46 16.10 -4.33
C LYS A 12 2.31 14.61 -4.67
N GLU A 13 1.07 14.12 -4.55
CA GLU A 13 0.71 12.73 -4.82
C GLU A 13 1.47 11.70 -3.95
N ASN A 14 2.06 12.10 -2.81
CA ASN A 14 2.68 11.14 -1.90
C ASN A 14 1.61 10.29 -1.19
N ARG A 15 1.77 8.96 -1.19
CA ARG A 15 0.78 8.04 -0.58
C ARG A 15 1.43 7.07 0.41
N LEU A 16 0.76 6.91 1.55
CA LEU A 16 1.11 5.94 2.59
C LEU A 16 -0.09 5.01 2.79
N PHE A 17 0.10 3.72 2.53
CA PHE A 17 -0.92 2.70 2.78
C PHE A 17 -0.57 1.93 4.05
N TYR A 18 -1.42 2.02 5.06
CA TYR A 18 -1.29 1.24 6.29
C TYR A 18 -2.22 0.03 6.24
N LEU A 19 -1.66 -1.17 6.10
CA LEU A 19 -2.45 -2.40 6.02
C LEU A 19 -2.59 -3.04 7.41
N ALA A 20 -3.58 -2.55 8.17
CA ALA A 20 -3.96 -3.09 9.48
C ALA A 20 -4.89 -4.33 9.34
N MET A 21 -4.46 -5.33 8.56
CA MET A 21 -5.22 -6.56 8.32
C MET A 21 -4.34 -7.81 8.48
N SER A 22 -4.97 -8.99 8.49
CA SER A 22 -4.23 -10.25 8.61
C SER A 22 -3.20 -10.43 7.47
N PRO A 23 -1.97 -10.91 7.76
CA PRO A 23 -0.89 -11.02 6.78
C PRO A 23 -1.23 -11.81 5.52
N LYS A 24 -2.11 -12.81 5.63
CA LYS A 24 -2.57 -13.62 4.49
C LYS A 24 -3.24 -12.80 3.38
N PHE A 25 -3.70 -11.59 3.68
CA PHE A 25 -4.35 -10.71 2.72
C PHE A 25 -3.39 -9.68 2.09
N PHE A 26 -2.13 -9.60 2.51
CA PHE A 26 -1.20 -8.59 2.00
C PHE A 26 -1.02 -8.66 0.49
N GLY A 27 -0.77 -9.85 -0.07
CA GLY A 27 -0.63 -10.00 -1.52
C GLY A 27 -1.90 -9.62 -2.29
N VAL A 28 -3.08 -10.02 -1.80
CA VAL A 28 -4.35 -9.67 -2.44
C VAL A 28 -4.60 -8.16 -2.38
N ALA A 29 -4.34 -7.54 -1.23
CA ALA A 29 -4.51 -6.10 -1.04
C ALA A 29 -3.55 -5.29 -1.92
N THR A 30 -2.28 -5.66 -1.98
CA THR A 30 -1.30 -4.94 -2.81
C THR A 30 -1.58 -5.09 -4.30
N ASN A 31 -2.07 -6.26 -4.74
CA ASN A 31 -2.51 -6.46 -6.13
C ASN A 31 -3.69 -5.55 -6.48
N HIS A 32 -4.74 -5.52 -5.65
CA HIS A 32 -5.88 -4.62 -5.88
C HIS A 32 -5.49 -3.14 -5.82
N LEU A 33 -4.54 -2.74 -4.94
CA LEU A 33 -4.02 -1.38 -4.92
C LEU A 33 -3.37 -1.01 -6.25
N LYS A 34 -2.62 -1.92 -6.85
CA LYS A 34 -2.02 -1.72 -8.17
C LYS A 34 -3.07 -1.66 -9.28
N GLU A 35 -3.98 -2.61 -9.31
CA GLU A 35 -5.03 -2.72 -10.35
C GLU A 35 -5.99 -1.52 -10.33
N SER A 36 -6.30 -0.99 -9.14
CA SER A 36 -7.13 0.22 -9.00
C SER A 36 -6.42 1.50 -9.41
N GLY A 37 -5.12 1.46 -9.72
CA GLY A 37 -4.32 2.62 -10.08
C GLY A 37 -3.98 3.54 -8.89
N LEU A 38 -4.30 3.15 -7.65
CA LEU A 38 -4.00 3.94 -6.45
C LEU A 38 -2.50 4.08 -6.20
N THR A 39 -1.70 3.17 -6.76
CA THR A 39 -0.23 3.21 -6.71
C THR A 39 0.39 4.08 -7.81
N ASN A 40 -0.39 4.56 -8.79
CA ASN A 40 0.11 5.36 -9.90
C ASN A 40 0.24 6.82 -9.47
N VAL A 41 1.33 7.10 -8.76
CA VAL A 41 1.62 8.44 -8.24
C VAL A 41 2.96 8.93 -8.76
N LYS A 42 3.09 10.25 -8.94
CA LYS A 42 4.39 10.87 -9.23
C LYS A 42 5.27 10.98 -8.00
N GLY A 43 4.66 11.04 -6.82
CA GLY A 43 5.33 11.12 -5.53
C GLY A 43 5.83 9.78 -5.01
N VAL A 44 6.24 9.77 -3.74
CA VAL A 44 6.67 8.55 -3.06
C VAL A 44 5.44 7.77 -2.61
N MET A 45 5.45 6.47 -2.88
CA MET A 45 4.50 5.51 -2.32
C MET A 45 5.19 4.63 -1.27
N ARG A 46 4.57 4.49 -0.10
CA ARG A 46 5.03 3.56 0.95
C ARG A 46 3.87 2.70 1.43
N ILE A 47 4.19 1.46 1.78
CA ILE A 47 3.24 0.54 2.41
C ILE A 47 3.82 0.14 3.76
N ILE A 48 3.02 0.28 4.82
CA ILE A 48 3.31 -0.24 6.15
C ILE A 48 2.45 -1.47 6.35
N ILE A 49 3.10 -2.59 6.67
CA ILE A 49 2.43 -3.86 6.98
C ILE A 49 2.79 -4.30 8.39
N GLU A 50 1.81 -4.86 9.09
CA GLU A 50 2.00 -5.41 10.43
C GLU A 50 2.64 -6.79 10.39
N LYS A 51 3.46 -7.10 11.39
CA LYS A 51 4.05 -8.43 11.58
C LYS A 51 2.97 -9.45 11.98
N PRO A 52 3.15 -10.76 11.71
CA PRO A 52 4.32 -11.41 11.11
C PRO A 52 4.36 -11.40 9.57
N PHE A 53 5.55 -11.43 8.98
CA PHE A 53 5.78 -11.55 7.53
C PHE A 53 5.73 -13.03 7.11
N GLY A 54 4.63 -13.71 7.37
CA GLY A 54 4.54 -15.17 7.24
C GLY A 54 4.99 -15.91 8.50
N ASP A 55 4.70 -17.21 8.54
CA ASP A 55 4.92 -18.05 9.73
C ASP A 55 6.31 -18.72 9.72
N ASP A 56 7.00 -18.73 8.57
CA ASP A 56 8.33 -19.31 8.38
C ASP A 56 9.16 -18.56 7.30
N LEU A 57 10.46 -18.87 7.18
CA LEU A 57 11.35 -18.23 6.21
C LEU A 57 10.88 -18.40 4.75
N LYS A 58 10.16 -19.49 4.43
CA LYS A 58 9.68 -19.75 3.08
C LYS A 58 8.50 -18.84 2.73
N SER A 59 7.56 -18.68 3.66
CA SER A 59 6.41 -17.78 3.53
C SER A 59 6.81 -16.30 3.59
N ALA A 60 7.92 -15.96 4.25
CA ALA A 60 8.45 -14.58 4.28
C ALA A 60 9.12 -14.10 2.99
N LYS A 61 9.53 -15.02 2.09
CA LYS A 61 10.28 -14.71 0.86
C LYS A 61 9.40 -14.57 -0.40
N ASN A 62 8.14 -14.99 -0.33
CA ASN A 62 7.25 -15.09 -1.48
C ASN A 62 6.20 -13.96 -1.49
#